data_AF-A0A960W645-F1
#
_entry.id   AF-A0A960W645-F1
#
_cell.length_a   1.000
_cell.length_b   1.000
_cell.length_c   1.000
_cell.angle_alpha   90.00
_cell.angle_beta   90.00
_cell.angle_gamma   90.00
#
_symmetry.space_group_name_H-M   'P 1'
#
loop_
_entity.id
_entity.type
_entity.pdbx_description
1 polymer ?
#
loop_
_entity_poly.entity_id
_entity_poly.type
_entity_poly.pdbx_seq_one_letter_code
_entity_poly.pdbx_strand_id
1 'polypeptide(L)' 'MTLTDKVEAELKEALQKADALRQSILKKAFEGRLLTEKELEATRREEDWEPAGKLLEKIRLEKGK' A
#
# COMPACT_ATOMS: atom_id res chain seq x y z
N MET A 1 -22.23 -32.41 6.34
CA MET A 1 -21.08 -31.50 6.18
C MET A 1 -19.82 -32.32 6.41
N THR A 2 -19.07 -32.56 5.34
CA THR A 2 -17.82 -33.30 5.36
C THR A 2 -16.68 -32.43 5.92
N LEU A 3 -15.56 -33.05 6.28
CA LEU A 3 -14.34 -32.31 6.62
C LEU A 3 -13.89 -31.41 5.46
N THR A 4 -14.04 -31.89 4.22
CA THR A 4 -13.72 -31.15 2.99
C THR A 4 -14.53 -29.86 2.89
N ASP A 5 -15.85 -29.90 3.17
CA ASP A 5 -16.71 -28.70 3.13
C ASP A 5 -16.24 -27.63 4.14
N LYS A 6 -15.72 -28.04 5.30
CA LYS A 6 -15.21 -27.11 6.31
C LYS A 6 -13.93 -26.42 5.84
N VAL A 7 -13.00 -27.18 5.28
CA VAL A 7 -11.74 -26.64 4.75
C VAL A 7 -12.01 -25.67 3.60
N GLU A 8 -12.95 -25.98 2.71
CA GLU A 8 -13.35 -25.08 1.63
C GLU A 8 -13.97 -23.77 2.15
N ALA A 9 -14.82 -23.86 3.19
CA ALA A 9 -15.41 -22.69 3.82
C ALA A 9 -14.35 -21.80 4.49
N GLU A 10 -13.41 -22.39 5.23
CA GLU A 10 -12.31 -21.68 5.88
C GLU A 10 -11.39 -20.99 4.86
N LEU A 11 -11.06 -21.67 3.75
CA LEU A 11 -10.27 -21.08 2.68
C LEU A 11 -10.99 -19.89 2.05
N LYS A 12 -12.30 -20.02 1.78
CA LYS A 12 -13.09 -18.93 1.22
C LYS A 12 -13.14 -17.73 2.16
N GLU A 13 -13.30 -17.96 3.45
CA GLU A 13 -13.29 -16.89 4.45
C GLU A 13 -11.91 -16.20 4.52
N ALA A 14 -10.82 -16.97 4.48
CA ALA A 14 -9.46 -16.42 4.48
C ALA A 14 -9.21 -15.53 3.25
N LEU A 15 -9.64 -15.96 2.06
CA LEU A 15 -9.55 -15.17 0.83
C LEU A 15 -10.34 -13.85 0.95
N GLN A 16 -11.57 -13.91 1.47
CA GLN A 16 -12.39 -12.70 1.68
C GLN A 16 -11.74 -11.72 2.67
N LYS A 17 -11.16 -12.21 3.76
CA LYS A 17 -10.43 -11.39 4.73
C LYS A 17 -9.20 -10.75 4.09
N ALA A 18 -8.44 -11.50 3.30
CA ALA A 18 -7.27 -10.98 2.59
C ALA A 18 -7.65 -9.87 1.60
N ASP A 19 -8.74 -10.04 0.85
CA ASP A 19 -9.23 -9.01 -0.07
C ASP A 19 -9.71 -7.76 0.67
N ALA A 20 -10.45 -7.91 1.76
CA ALA A 20 -10.89 -6.79 2.59
C ALA A 20 -9.70 -6.02 3.19
N LEU A 21 -8.67 -6.74 3.66
CA LEU A 21 -7.45 -6.14 4.19
C LEU A 21 -6.70 -5.36 3.10
N ARG A 22 -6.54 -5.95 1.92
CA ARG A 22 -5.91 -5.29 0.77
C ARG A 22 -6.62 -3.99 0.42
N GLN A 23 -7.95 -4.00 0.36
CA GLN A 23 -8.75 -2.80 0.08
C GLN A 23 -8.62 -1.75 1.19
N SER A 24 -8.59 -2.16 2.46
CA SER A 24 -8.38 -1.25 3.58
C SER A 24 -7.02 -0.55 3.52
N ILE A 25 -5.96 -1.30 3.20
CA ILE A 25 -4.60 -0.75 3.04
C ILE A 25 -4.55 0.24 1.87
N LEU A 26 -5.09 -0.12 0.70
CA LEU A 26 -5.13 0.76 -0.46
C LEU A 26 -5.89 2.05 -0.17
N LYS A 27 -7.04 1.96 0.52
CA LYS A 27 -7.80 3.13 0.93
C LYS A 27 -6.97 4.05 1.83
N LYS A 28 -6.31 3.51 2.86
CA LYS A 28 -5.44 4.30 3.75
C LYS A 28 -4.26 4.92 3.01
N ALA A 29 -3.66 4.20 2.07
CA ALA A 29 -2.56 4.70 1.23
C ALA A 29 -2.98 5.88 0.37
N PHE A 30 -4.09 5.77 -0.36
CA PHE A 30 -4.58 6.84 -1.23
C PHE A 30 -5.10 8.07 -0.47
N GLU A 31 -5.60 7.88 0.75
CA GLU A 31 -5.99 9.00 1.62
C GLU A 31 -4.79 9.67 2.32
N GLY A 32 -3.57 9.16 2.13
CA GLY A 32 -2.37 9.67 2.82
C GLY A 32 -2.31 9.33 4.31
N ARG A 33 -3.06 8.32 4.75
CA ARG A 33 -3.18 7.88 6.16
C ARG A 33 -2.54 6.51 6.43
N LEU A 34 -1.70 6.03 5.51
CA LEU A 34 -1.05 4.72 5.66
C LEU A 34 -0.01 4.73 6.79
N LEU A 35 0.73 5.82 6.91
CA LEU A 35 1.75 6.04 7.92
C LEU A 35 1.24 7.03 8.97
N THR A 36 1.68 6.85 10.20
CA THR A 36 1.51 7.84 11.28
C THR A 36 2.43 9.03 11.07
N GLU A 37 2.16 10.16 11.74
CA GLU A 37 3.02 11.35 11.64
C GLU A 37 4.47 11.04 12.04
N LYS A 38 4.67 10.21 13.08
CA LYS A 38 6.00 9.79 13.53
C LYS A 38 6.76 9.00 12.47
N GLU A 39 6.07 8.09 11.78
CA GLU A 39 6.65 7.31 10.69
C GLU A 39 6.95 8.18 9.48
N LEU A 40 6.06 9.13 9.15
CA LEU A 40 6.29 10.10 8.08
C LEU A 40 7.50 10.99 8.36
N GLU A 41 7.66 11.47 9.59
CA GLU A 41 8.85 12.25 9.99
C GLU A 41 10.12 11.41 9.88
N ALA A 42 10.08 10.14 10.28
CA ALA A 42 11.22 9.24 10.15
C ALA A 42 11.58 9.03 8.67
N THR A 43 10.59 8.74 7.81
CA THR A 43 10.79 8.60 6.36
C THR A 43 11.40 9.86 5.73
N ARG A 44 11.00 11.06 6.18
CA ARG A 44 11.55 12.33 5.67
C ARG A 44 13.00 12.62 6.10
N ARG A 45 13.53 11.88 7.08
CA ARG A 45 14.91 12.04 7.58
C ARG A 45 15.89 11.07 6.91
N GLU A 46 15.41 10.13 6.12
CA GLU A 46 16.23 9.23 5.32
C GLU A 46 17.06 10.04 4.29
N GLU A 47 18.31 9.64 4.06
CA GLU A 47 19.25 10.37 3.19
C GLU A 47 18.79 10.41 1.72
N ASP A 48 18.09 9.36 1.28
CA ASP A 48 17.58 9.19 -0.07
C ASP A 48 16.16 9.74 -0.25
N TRP A 49 15.56 10.32 0.79
CA TRP A 49 14.22 10.85 0.69
C TRP A 49 14.18 12.11 -0.19
N GLU A 50 13.35 12.08 -1.24
CA GLU A 50 13.05 13.25 -2.06
C GLU A 50 11.54 13.43 -2.26
N PRO A 51 11.05 14.69 -2.34
CA PRO A 51 9.66 14.95 -2.69
C PRO A 51 9.33 14.47 -4.11
N ALA A 52 8.10 13.98 -4.32
CA ALA A 52 7.62 13.55 -5.64
C ALA A 52 7.79 14.62 -6.75
N GLY A 53 7.80 15.91 -6.39
CA GLY A 53 8.08 17.01 -7.32
C GLY A 53 9.43 16.88 -8.01
N LYS A 54 10.49 16.48 -7.30
CA LYS A 54 11.84 16.29 -7.86
C LYS A 54 11.89 15.18 -8.90
N LEU A 55 11.16 14.10 -8.66
CA LEU A 55 11.01 13.01 -9.62
C LEU A 55 10.26 13.48 -10.89
N LEU A 56 9.19 14.28 -10.73
CA LEU A 56 8.46 14.84 -11.86
C LEU A 56 9.33 15.78 -12.71
N GLU A 57 10.19 16.58 -12.08
CA GLU A 57 11.18 17.41 -12.79
C GLU A 57 12.13 16.54 -13.63
N LYS A 58 12.71 15.47 -13.06
CA LYS A 58 13.57 14.52 -13.78
C LYS A 58 12.87 13.90 -14.99
N ILE A 59 11.65 13.39 -14.80
CA ILE A 59 10.86 12.77 -15.89
C ILE A 59 10.58 13.77 -17.02
N ARG A 60 10.28 15.04 -16.71
CA ARG A 60 10.04 16.08 -17.72
C ARG A 60 11.30 16.41 -18.52
N LEU A 61 12.46 16.45 -17.87
CA LEU A 61 13.75 16.68 -18.52
C LEU A 61 14.14 15.51 -19.43
N GLU A 62 13.85 14.27 -19.03
CA GLU A 62 14.10 13.08 -19.86
C GLU A 62 13.15 12.95 -21.04
N LYS A 63 11.85 13.24 -20.85
CA LYS A 63 10.85 13.19 -21.95
C LYS A 63 10.93 14.35 -22.93
N GLY A 64 11.63 15.43 -22.56
CA GLY A 64 11.88 16.59 -23.42
C GLY A 64 13.15 16.49 -24.27
N LYS A 65 13.92 15.40 -24.12
CA LYS A 65 14.99 15.01 -25.05
C LYS A 65 14.41 14.18 -26.20
#